data_AF-A0AAV4UMG4-F1
#
_entry.id   AF-A0AAV4UMG4-F1
#
_cell.length_a   1.000
_cell.length_b   1.000
_cell.length_c   1.000
_cell.angle_alpha   90.00
_cell.angle_beta   90.00
_cell.angle_gamma   90.00
#
_symmetry.space_group_name_H-M   'P 1'
#
loop_
_entity.id
_entity.type
_entity.pdbx_description
1 polymer ?
#
loop_
_entity_poly.entity_id
_entity_poly.type
_entity_poly.pdbx_seq_one_letter_code
_entity_poly.pdbx_strand_id
1 'polypeptide(L)'
;MSLSYIFSKCYKHLPRAYIVNPTAAMWVYNIDDGPHIYPCNKMMCTFGSQCLVDESTHRAYCRCAETCSEVFAPVCGNDGVTYSSECQLRLSSCTQQRRIFVLRQGPCDLQDPCEKLDCRFGSFCKPSMDGQTARCVCPEECFHHGKDQNAMCGTDGKNYPNMCELKKASCQQMKKIEVKFEGVCDPCDGVECPTSQICQLDESRHPICRCNSVCNPDFRPVCGSDGRTYTNECTLRVEACKSRKNIRIIYTGECSTGSNPCDNLQCSPYQNCEIDLHGTATCQCDEACEKAVRLVCGSDRQTYLNECEMKREGCLQKKSIKLAYRGECGE
;
A
#
# COMPACT_ATOMS: atom_id res chain seq x y z
N MET A 1 0.41 -3.28 30.53
CA MET A 1 1.39 -2.20 30.80
C MET A 1 2.38 -2.22 29.64
N SER A 2 1.95 -1.78 28.45
CA SER A 2 2.01 -0.39 27.98
C SER A 2 3.44 0.08 27.85
N LEU A 3 3.92 0.19 26.61
CA LEU A 3 4.39 1.46 26.07
C LEU A 3 4.55 1.39 24.56
N SER A 4 3.67 2.14 23.90
CA SER A 4 3.89 2.74 22.61
C SER A 4 4.59 4.08 22.81
N TYR A 5 5.27 4.53 21.75
CA TYR A 5 5.68 5.91 21.43
C TYR A 5 7.10 6.39 21.78
N ILE A 6 7.75 6.70 20.66
CA ILE A 6 8.99 7.41 20.38
C ILE A 6 8.85 8.90 20.68
N PHE A 7 9.91 9.52 21.23
CA PHE A 7 10.43 10.79 20.69
C PHE A 7 11.96 10.83 20.91
N SER A 8 12.69 10.64 19.82
CA SER A 8 14.11 11.01 19.71
C SER A 8 14.23 12.53 19.59
N LYS A 9 15.14 13.13 20.35
CA LYS A 9 15.95 14.27 19.88
C LYS A 9 17.30 14.28 20.58
N CYS A 10 18.35 14.22 19.76
CA CYS A 10 19.75 14.21 20.12
C CYS A 10 20.17 15.46 20.89
N TYR A 11 20.68 15.30 22.11
CA TYR A 11 21.63 16.22 22.73
C TYR A 11 23.02 15.57 22.66
N LYS A 12 23.92 16.14 21.84
CA LYS A 12 25.35 15.84 21.87
C LYS A 12 26.08 16.99 22.57
N HIS A 13 26.97 16.60 23.47
CA HIS A 13 28.01 17.39 24.15
C HIS A 13 27.62 18.24 25.38
N LEU A 14 27.55 17.57 26.53
CA LEU A 14 27.96 18.10 27.83
C LEU A 14 29.04 17.17 28.40
N PRO A 15 30.18 17.67 28.91
CA PRO A 15 31.01 16.91 29.82
C PRO A 15 30.74 17.30 31.29
N ARG A 16 30.59 16.23 32.09
CA ARG A 16 30.87 16.10 33.54
C ARG A 16 29.85 16.61 34.58
N ALA A 17 29.00 15.65 34.94
CA ALA A 17 28.52 15.26 36.27
C ALA A 17 29.10 15.95 37.52
N TYR A 18 28.22 16.30 38.47
CA TYR A 18 28.19 15.70 39.82
C TYR A 18 26.74 15.73 40.38
N ILE A 19 26.30 14.62 40.97
CA ILE A 19 25.06 14.46 41.73
C ILE A 19 25.43 14.39 43.22
N VAL A 20 24.90 15.27 44.06
CA VAL A 20 24.24 14.92 45.35
C VAL A 20 23.49 16.13 45.94
N ASN A 21 22.20 15.94 46.21
CA ASN A 21 21.42 16.64 47.25
C ASN A 21 21.58 15.81 48.56
N PRO A 22 21.05 16.15 49.77
CA PRO A 22 20.34 17.34 50.26
C PRO A 22 20.57 17.66 51.77
N THR A 23 21.09 18.82 52.19
CA THR A 23 20.89 19.32 53.58
C THR A 23 21.07 20.83 53.67
N ALA A 24 20.18 21.47 54.41
CA ALA A 24 20.13 22.89 54.71
C ALA A 24 21.49 23.50 55.14
N ALA A 25 21.81 24.68 54.61
CA ALA A 25 22.28 25.81 55.42
C ALA A 25 22.36 27.09 54.58
N MET A 26 21.86 28.16 55.18
CA MET A 26 21.87 29.56 54.77
C MET A 26 23.28 30.11 54.51
N TRP A 27 23.35 30.99 53.52
CA TRP A 27 24.16 32.22 53.42
C TRP A 27 25.48 32.30 54.21
N VAL A 28 26.59 32.36 53.47
CA VAL A 28 27.71 33.27 53.81
C VAL A 28 27.90 34.21 52.64
N TYR A 29 27.27 35.36 52.74
CA TYR A 29 27.71 36.56 52.03
C TYR A 29 29.07 36.97 52.59
N ASN A 30 30.09 37.08 51.74
CA ASN A 30 31.11 38.10 51.95
C ASN A 30 30.56 39.39 51.35
N ILE A 31 30.05 40.26 52.22
CA ILE A 31 29.75 41.66 51.96
C ILE A 31 31.07 42.39 52.15
N ASP A 32 31.80 42.61 51.05
CA ASP A 32 32.77 43.71 50.90
C ASP A 32 33.23 43.96 49.45
N ASP A 33 32.52 43.41 48.46
CA ASP A 33 32.54 43.94 47.09
C ASP A 33 31.10 43.96 46.57
N GLY A 34 30.61 45.15 46.18
CA GLY A 34 29.23 45.39 45.78
C GLY A 34 28.77 44.59 44.54
N PRO A 35 27.52 44.77 44.08
CA PRO A 35 27.06 44.09 42.87
C PRO A 35 27.90 44.58 41.70
N HIS A 36 28.86 43.76 41.23
CA HIS A 36 29.53 43.98 39.95
C HIS A 36 28.48 43.82 38.85
N ILE A 37 27.68 44.87 38.64
CA ILE A 37 26.90 45.06 37.44
C ILE A 37 27.94 45.23 36.34
N TYR A 38 28.26 44.14 35.64
CA TYR A 38 29.05 44.25 34.41
C TYR A 38 28.36 45.28 33.52
N PRO A 39 28.97 46.44 33.24
CA PRO A 39 28.28 47.58 32.65
C PRO A 39 27.61 47.24 31.31
N CYS A 40 28.14 46.25 30.59
CA CYS A 40 27.60 45.76 29.33
C CYS A 40 26.40 44.80 29.43
N ASN A 41 26.10 44.21 30.60
CA ASN A 41 25.00 43.24 30.76
C ASN A 41 23.60 43.86 30.54
N LYS A 42 23.47 45.19 30.65
CA LYS A 42 22.20 45.92 30.46
C LYS A 42 22.26 46.95 29.33
N MET A 43 23.39 47.05 28.61
CA MET A 43 23.57 47.99 27.51
C MET A 43 23.22 47.31 26.18
N MET A 44 22.28 47.90 25.42
CA MET A 44 21.88 47.41 24.11
C MET A 44 22.52 48.26 23.01
N CYS A 45 23.60 47.74 22.43
CA CYS A 45 24.30 48.36 21.32
C CYS A 45 23.58 48.08 20.00
N THR A 46 23.34 49.12 19.20
CA THR A 46 22.61 49.03 17.92
C THR A 46 23.56 48.88 16.74
N PHE A 47 23.02 48.45 15.59
CA PHE A 47 23.75 48.39 14.32
C PHE A 47 25.03 47.53 14.37
N GLY A 48 25.07 46.46 15.17
CA GLY A 48 26.25 45.58 15.22
C GLY A 48 27.45 46.12 16.01
N SER A 49 27.31 47.25 16.71
CA SER A 49 28.32 47.73 17.68
C SER A 49 28.46 46.77 18.86
N GLN A 50 29.67 46.67 19.39
CA GLN A 50 29.99 45.89 20.58
C GLN A 50 29.98 46.79 21.81
N CYS A 51 29.53 46.25 22.94
CA CYS A 51 29.65 46.95 24.20
C CYS A 51 31.05 46.75 24.79
N LEU A 52 31.72 47.86 25.07
CA LEU A 52 33.01 47.92 25.74
C LEU A 52 32.87 48.68 27.05
N VAL A 53 33.78 48.43 28.00
CA VAL A 53 33.82 49.13 29.28
C VAL A 53 35.07 50.01 29.30
N ASP A 54 34.88 51.30 29.60
CA ASP A 54 35.99 52.22 29.82
C ASP A 54 36.71 51.85 31.12
N GLU A 55 38.02 51.58 31.05
CA GLU A 55 38.82 51.14 32.18
C GLU A 55 38.94 52.20 33.28
N SER A 56 38.84 53.48 32.94
CA SER A 56 39.00 54.61 33.87
C SER A 56 37.69 55.00 34.55
N THR A 57 36.58 54.93 33.82
CA THR A 57 35.27 55.36 34.32
C THR A 57 34.35 54.20 34.72
N HIS A 58 34.74 52.97 34.38
CA HIS A 58 33.92 51.75 34.51
C HIS A 58 32.53 51.88 33.85
N ARG A 59 32.39 52.74 32.83
CA ARG A 59 31.13 52.95 32.09
C ARG A 59 31.11 52.11 30.82
N ALA A 60 29.95 51.52 30.54
CA ALA A 60 29.71 50.87 29.25
C ALA A 60 29.48 51.91 28.16
N TYR A 61 30.08 51.66 26.99
CA TYR A 61 29.82 52.41 25.76
C TYR A 61 29.80 51.46 24.56
N CYS A 62 29.09 51.86 23.52
CA CYS A 62 29.00 51.08 22.28
C CYS A 62 30.02 51.59 21.26
N ARG A 63 30.79 50.68 20.67
CA ARG A 63 31.75 51.01 19.62
C ARG A 63 31.75 49.94 18.54
N CYS A 64 32.03 50.34 17.30
CA CYS A 64 32.30 49.38 16.23
C CYS A 64 33.59 48.60 16.54
N ALA A 65 33.66 47.34 16.09
CA ALA A 65 34.92 46.62 16.08
C ALA A 65 35.95 47.39 15.24
N GLU A 66 37.21 47.42 15.66
CA GLU A 66 38.28 48.09 14.89
C GLU A 66 38.88 47.16 13.84
N THR A 67 38.92 45.86 14.15
CA THR A 67 39.46 44.81 13.31
C THR A 67 38.58 43.56 13.41
N CYS A 68 38.63 42.74 12.38
CA CYS A 68 38.05 41.41 12.37
C CYS A 68 39.16 40.38 12.18
N SER A 69 39.05 39.25 12.86
CA SER A 69 39.90 38.08 12.59
C SER A 69 39.75 37.64 11.13
N GLU A 70 40.81 37.13 10.52
CA GLU A 70 40.82 36.56 9.15
C GLU A 70 40.13 35.18 9.08
N VAL A 71 38.95 35.06 9.69
CA VAL A 71 38.10 33.88 9.56
C VAL A 71 37.27 34.06 8.30
N PHE A 72 37.52 33.25 7.27
CA PHE A 72 36.73 33.24 6.05
C PHE A 72 35.54 32.28 6.21
N ALA A 73 34.38 32.84 6.52
CA ALA A 73 33.11 32.13 6.73
C ALA A 73 31.97 33.00 6.20
N PRO A 74 31.73 33.03 4.88
CA PRO A 74 30.89 34.03 4.25
C PRO A 74 29.43 33.95 4.71
N VAL A 75 28.77 35.11 4.80
CA VAL A 75 27.36 35.25 5.15
C VAL A 75 26.65 36.20 4.18
N CYS A 76 25.38 35.95 3.92
CA CYS A 76 24.56 36.83 3.11
C CYS A 76 23.82 37.79 4.03
N GLY A 77 24.02 39.10 3.84
CA GLY A 77 23.26 40.13 4.53
C GLY A 77 21.85 40.29 3.95
N ASN A 78 20.92 40.78 4.77
CA ASN A 78 19.57 41.17 4.32
C ASN A 78 19.57 42.37 3.34
N ASP A 79 20.71 43.01 3.14
CA ASP A 79 20.99 44.04 2.14
C ASP A 79 21.41 43.46 0.78
N GLY A 80 21.46 42.13 0.65
CA GLY A 80 21.86 41.44 -0.59
C GLY A 80 23.37 41.39 -0.81
N VAL A 81 24.18 41.83 0.16
CA VAL A 81 25.65 41.84 0.06
C VAL A 81 26.23 40.60 0.75
N THR A 82 27.20 39.97 0.09
CA THR A 82 27.99 38.90 0.69
C THR A 82 29.12 39.50 1.53
N TYR A 83 29.15 39.15 2.81
CA TYR A 83 30.24 39.49 3.73
C TYR A 83 31.14 38.28 3.93
N SER A 84 32.46 38.46 4.00
CA SER A 84 33.39 37.33 4.13
C SER A 84 33.38 36.67 5.53
N SER A 85 32.78 37.34 6.52
CA SER A 85 32.47 36.79 7.85
C SER A 85 31.34 37.57 8.52
N GLU A 86 30.71 36.97 9.55
CA GLU A 86 29.72 37.67 10.38
C GLU A 86 30.32 38.90 11.08
N CYS A 87 31.61 38.87 11.45
CA CYS A 87 32.30 40.03 12.01
C CYS A 87 32.31 41.20 11.02
N GLN A 88 32.64 40.95 9.75
CA GLN A 88 32.65 41.99 8.72
C GLN A 88 31.25 42.53 8.43
N LEU A 89 30.22 41.70 8.50
CA LEU A 89 28.82 42.15 8.40
C LEU A 89 28.48 43.10 9.56
N ARG A 90 28.76 42.71 10.80
CA ARG A 90 28.49 43.55 11.98
C ARG A 90 29.28 44.87 11.95
N LEU A 91 30.53 44.82 11.50
CA LEU A 91 31.36 46.01 11.30
C LEU A 91 30.71 46.95 10.28
N SER A 92 30.26 46.42 9.13
CA SER A 92 29.60 47.19 8.08
C SER A 92 28.25 47.75 8.52
N SER A 93 27.47 46.98 9.28
CA SER A 93 26.25 47.45 9.96
C SER A 93 26.55 48.66 10.83
N CYS A 94 27.65 48.61 11.58
CA CYS A 94 28.00 49.61 12.57
C CYS A 94 28.54 50.90 11.95
N THR A 95 29.46 50.78 11.00
CA THR A 95 30.08 51.94 10.33
C THR A 95 29.10 52.66 9.41
N GLN A 96 28.19 51.93 8.76
CA GLN A 96 27.16 52.52 7.89
C GLN A 96 25.91 52.98 8.65
N GLN A 97 25.79 52.70 9.95
CA GLN A 97 24.60 52.98 10.76
C GLN A 97 23.31 52.39 10.14
N ARG A 98 23.42 51.19 9.54
CA ARG A 98 22.31 50.45 8.94
C ARG A 98 22.08 49.15 9.70
N ARG A 99 20.82 48.72 9.86
CA ARG A 99 20.50 47.41 10.46
C ARG A 99 20.71 46.30 9.42
N ILE A 100 21.94 45.80 9.35
CA ILE A 100 22.30 44.67 8.49
C ILE A 100 22.44 43.44 9.40
N PHE A 101 21.75 42.35 9.07
CA PHE A 101 21.77 41.09 9.79
C PHE A 101 21.99 39.92 8.82
N VAL A 102 22.49 38.80 9.35
CA VAL A 102 22.70 37.58 8.56
C VAL A 102 21.33 37.04 8.13
N LEU A 103 21.07 37.03 6.82
CA LEU A 103 19.90 36.43 6.21
C LEU A 103 20.06 34.91 6.08
N ARG A 104 21.25 34.46 5.63
CA ARG A 104 21.66 33.05 5.54
C ARG A 104 23.17 32.91 5.61
N GLN A 105 23.64 31.70 5.93
CA GLN A 105 25.05 31.34 5.79
C GLN A 105 25.41 31.21 4.30
N GLY A 106 26.66 31.52 3.95
CA GLY A 106 27.16 31.52 2.58
C GLY A 106 26.84 32.81 1.78
N PRO A 107 27.30 32.90 0.52
CA PRO A 107 27.12 34.08 -0.32
C PRO A 107 25.66 34.36 -0.71
N CYS A 108 25.36 35.61 -1.04
CA CYS A 108 24.03 36.00 -1.50
C CYS A 108 23.67 35.43 -2.88
N ASP A 109 24.66 35.14 -3.74
CA ASP A 109 24.44 34.61 -5.09
C ASP A 109 24.28 33.08 -5.14
N LEU A 110 24.05 32.42 -4.00
CA LEU A 110 23.74 30.99 -3.95
C LEU A 110 22.46 30.71 -4.75
N GLN A 111 22.64 30.12 -5.93
CA GLN A 111 21.58 29.50 -6.72
C GLN A 111 21.14 28.21 -6.05
N ASP A 112 19.87 27.85 -6.18
CA ASP A 112 19.38 26.57 -5.67
C ASP A 112 20.06 25.43 -6.43
N PRO A 113 20.87 24.57 -5.76
CA PRO A 113 21.56 23.48 -6.43
C PRO A 113 20.59 22.43 -7.01
N CYS A 114 19.30 22.45 -6.62
CA CYS A 114 18.25 21.61 -7.17
C CYS A 114 17.60 22.15 -8.46
N GLU A 115 17.79 23.43 -8.79
CA GLU A 115 17.09 24.08 -9.92
C GLU A 115 17.47 23.47 -11.28
N LYS A 116 18.70 22.97 -11.40
CA LYS A 116 19.25 22.38 -12.64
C LYS A 116 19.50 20.87 -12.53
N LEU A 117 19.21 20.26 -11.37
CA LEU A 117 19.50 18.84 -11.14
C LEU A 117 18.30 17.97 -11.51
N ASP A 118 18.39 17.28 -12.64
CA ASP A 118 17.36 16.33 -13.09
C ASP A 118 17.47 14.99 -12.36
N CYS A 119 16.61 14.80 -11.36
CA CYS A 119 16.54 13.58 -10.57
C CYS A 119 15.64 12.53 -11.22
N ARG A 120 16.25 11.41 -11.66
CA ARG A 120 15.58 10.35 -12.41
C ARG A 120 14.84 9.35 -11.51
N PHE A 121 13.95 8.58 -12.14
CA PHE A 121 13.29 7.42 -11.53
C PHE A 121 12.53 7.74 -10.24
N GLY A 122 11.81 8.86 -10.17
CA GLY A 122 11.02 9.19 -8.97
C GLY A 122 11.84 9.57 -7.73
N SER A 123 13.16 9.73 -7.86
CA SER A 123 13.98 10.41 -6.84
C SER A 123 13.64 11.89 -6.76
N PHE A 124 13.88 12.50 -5.61
CA PHE A 124 13.74 13.95 -5.42
C PHE A 124 15.09 14.56 -5.07
N CYS A 125 15.25 15.84 -5.42
CA CYS A 125 16.46 16.57 -5.11
C CYS A 125 16.49 16.98 -3.64
N LYS A 126 17.61 16.72 -2.97
CA LYS A 126 17.88 17.16 -1.61
C LYS A 126 19.17 17.98 -1.58
N PRO A 127 19.12 19.27 -1.20
CA PRO A 127 20.32 20.08 -1.04
C PRO A 127 21.15 19.62 0.17
N SER A 128 22.45 19.88 0.12
CA SER A 128 23.39 19.72 1.23
C SER A 128 23.14 20.79 2.31
N MET A 129 23.64 20.56 3.53
CA MET A 129 23.47 21.47 4.66
C MET A 129 24.11 22.85 4.43
N ASP A 130 25.16 22.90 3.60
CA ASP A 130 25.84 24.13 3.18
C ASP A 130 25.13 24.87 2.04
N GLY A 131 24.08 24.27 1.45
CA GLY A 131 23.33 24.83 0.34
C GLY A 131 24.09 24.91 -0.98
N GLN A 132 25.30 24.35 -1.08
CA GLN A 132 26.16 24.49 -2.26
C GLN A 132 26.02 23.32 -3.25
N THR A 133 25.72 22.13 -2.74
CA THR A 133 25.57 20.92 -3.54
C THR A 133 24.20 20.30 -3.33
N ALA A 134 23.79 19.43 -4.24
CA ALA A 134 22.57 18.66 -4.10
C ALA A 134 22.78 17.21 -4.56
N ARG A 135 21.95 16.31 -4.04
CA ARG A 135 21.91 14.90 -4.44
C ARG A 135 20.48 14.45 -4.66
N CYS A 136 20.30 13.52 -5.60
CA CYS A 136 19.03 12.85 -5.79
C CYS A 136 18.88 11.72 -4.78
N VAL A 137 17.74 11.66 -4.10
CA VAL A 137 17.45 10.68 -3.06
C VAL A 137 16.08 10.05 -3.28
N CYS A 138 15.94 8.78 -2.91
CA CYS A 138 14.65 8.12 -2.91
C CYS A 138 13.83 8.51 -1.69
N PRO A 139 12.48 8.54 -1.78
CA PRO A 139 11.60 8.59 -0.61
C PRO A 139 11.89 7.43 0.35
N GLU A 140 12.23 7.75 1.60
CA GLU A 140 12.47 6.75 2.65
C GLU A 140 11.12 6.29 3.25
N GLU A 141 10.26 7.25 3.60
CA GLU A 141 8.95 7.02 4.16
C GLU A 141 7.86 7.76 3.37
N CYS A 142 6.70 7.13 3.24
CA CYS A 142 5.52 7.74 2.65
C CYS A 142 4.45 7.84 3.74
N PHE A 143 4.14 9.06 4.17
CA PHE A 143 3.13 9.29 5.20
C PHE A 143 1.73 9.11 4.62
N HIS A 144 0.97 8.15 5.16
CA HIS A 144 -0.41 7.92 4.77
C HIS A 144 -1.34 8.74 5.67
N HIS A 145 -1.86 9.86 5.17
CA HIS A 145 -2.90 10.63 5.86
C HIS A 145 -4.28 10.25 5.30
N GLY A 146 -5.10 9.59 6.12
CA GLY A 146 -6.53 9.34 5.81
C GLY A 146 -6.86 8.06 5.06
N LYS A 147 -8.17 7.82 4.88
CA LYS A 147 -8.77 6.64 4.21
C LYS A 147 -8.83 6.75 2.68
N ASP A 148 -8.56 7.91 2.12
CA ASP A 148 -8.53 8.12 0.67
C ASP A 148 -7.11 7.88 0.16
N GLN A 149 -6.78 6.61 -0.02
CA GLN A 149 -5.60 6.24 -0.78
C GLN A 149 -5.97 6.35 -2.26
N ASN A 150 -5.55 7.43 -2.92
CA ASN A 150 -5.60 7.55 -4.38
C ASN A 150 -4.68 6.49 -4.99
N ALA A 151 -5.18 5.26 -5.04
CA ALA A 151 -4.48 4.13 -5.64
C ALA A 151 -4.13 4.47 -7.09
N MET A 152 -2.99 3.96 -7.55
CA MET A 152 -2.46 4.21 -8.88
C MET A 152 -2.02 2.90 -9.50
N CYS A 153 -2.27 2.74 -10.80
CA CYS A 153 -1.73 1.65 -11.59
C CYS A 153 -0.43 2.11 -12.24
N GLY A 154 0.67 1.43 -11.96
CA GLY A 154 1.95 1.69 -12.60
C GLY A 154 2.03 1.15 -14.03
N THR A 155 2.93 1.70 -14.83
CA THR A 155 3.28 1.16 -16.16
C THR A 155 3.90 -0.24 -16.09
N ASP A 156 4.36 -0.66 -14.92
CA ASP A 156 4.82 -2.01 -14.59
C ASP A 156 3.68 -2.98 -14.26
N GLY A 157 2.42 -2.54 -14.34
CA GLY A 157 1.23 -3.35 -14.09
C GLY A 157 0.94 -3.61 -12.61
N LYS A 158 1.59 -2.87 -11.68
CA LYS A 158 1.38 -3.03 -10.24
C LYS A 158 0.48 -1.93 -9.66
N ASN A 159 -0.26 -2.32 -8.62
CA ASN A 159 -1.06 -1.39 -7.81
C ASN A 159 -0.16 -0.71 -6.79
N TYR A 160 -0.20 0.62 -6.76
CA TYR A 160 0.47 1.43 -5.77
C TYR A 160 -0.57 2.15 -4.90
N PRO A 161 -0.44 2.13 -3.56
CA PRO A 161 -1.37 2.82 -2.67
C PRO A 161 -1.51 4.32 -2.95
N ASN A 162 -0.43 4.94 -3.42
CA ASN A 162 -0.39 6.35 -3.78
C ASN A 162 0.85 6.66 -4.65
N MET A 163 0.95 7.91 -5.10
CA MET A 163 2.06 8.42 -5.90
C MET A 163 3.43 8.32 -5.20
N CYS A 164 3.50 8.50 -3.86
CA CYS A 164 4.76 8.41 -3.13
C CYS A 164 5.33 6.98 -3.21
N GLU A 165 4.48 5.98 -2.97
CA GLU A 165 4.90 4.57 -3.06
C GLU A 165 5.32 4.18 -4.48
N LEU A 166 4.62 4.70 -5.50
CA LEU A 166 5.03 4.51 -6.90
C LEU A 166 6.41 5.11 -7.18
N LYS A 167 6.64 6.37 -6.77
CA LYS A 167 7.94 7.05 -6.96
C LYS A 167 9.06 6.38 -6.16
N LYS A 168 8.78 5.94 -4.94
CA LYS A 168 9.71 5.16 -4.11
C LYS A 168 10.12 3.88 -4.80
N ALA A 169 9.17 3.10 -5.30
CA ALA A 169 9.42 1.87 -6.04
C ALA A 169 10.20 2.12 -7.35
N SER A 170 9.81 3.15 -8.11
CA SER A 170 10.51 3.64 -9.31
C SER A 170 12.00 3.89 -9.01
N CYS A 171 12.26 4.57 -7.89
CA CYS A 171 13.60 4.98 -7.47
C CYS A 171 14.45 3.81 -6.98
N GLN A 172 13.89 2.99 -6.08
CA GLN A 172 14.57 1.83 -5.51
C GLN A 172 14.90 0.77 -6.57
N GLN A 173 14.05 0.63 -7.59
CA GLN A 173 14.28 -0.32 -8.68
C GLN A 173 15.10 0.27 -9.82
N MET A 174 15.39 1.58 -9.80
CA MET A 174 16.00 2.32 -10.93
C MET A 174 15.27 2.07 -12.26
N LYS A 175 13.95 1.99 -12.21
CA LYS A 175 13.09 1.77 -13.38
C LYS A 175 12.15 2.95 -13.52
N LYS A 176 11.91 3.40 -14.75
CA LYS A 176 10.96 4.48 -15.03
C LYS A 176 9.53 3.94 -14.93
N ILE A 177 9.00 3.90 -13.72
CA ILE A 177 7.60 3.55 -13.45
C ILE A 177 6.80 4.86 -13.44
N GLU A 178 5.82 4.95 -14.34
CA GLU A 178 4.90 6.08 -14.48
C GLU A 178 3.48 5.63 -14.13
N VAL A 179 2.58 6.57 -13.84
CA VAL A 179 1.16 6.26 -13.69
C VAL A 179 0.59 5.91 -15.06
N LYS A 180 0.11 4.69 -15.22
CA LYS A 180 -0.61 4.24 -16.41
C LYS A 180 -2.10 4.60 -16.31
N PHE A 181 -2.68 4.41 -15.14
CA PHE A 181 -4.08 4.76 -14.86
C PHE A 181 -4.25 5.18 -13.40
N GLU A 182 -5.23 6.04 -13.16
CA GLU A 182 -5.73 6.31 -11.81
C GLU A 182 -6.56 5.12 -11.31
N GLY A 183 -6.45 4.81 -10.02
CA GLY A 183 -7.01 3.60 -9.42
C GLY A 183 -6.15 2.35 -9.59
N VAL A 184 -6.69 1.20 -9.22
CA VAL A 184 -6.01 -0.11 -9.35
C VAL A 184 -5.85 -0.52 -10.82
N CYS A 185 -4.93 -1.43 -11.12
CA CYS A 185 -4.63 -1.95 -12.45
C CYS A 185 -5.72 -2.84 -13.02
N ASP A 186 -6.36 -3.67 -12.19
CA ASP A 186 -7.51 -4.48 -12.58
C ASP A 186 -8.72 -4.15 -11.69
N PRO A 187 -9.61 -3.24 -12.14
CA PRO A 187 -10.85 -2.94 -11.43
C PRO A 187 -11.87 -4.09 -11.43
N CYS A 188 -11.68 -5.11 -12.26
CA CYS A 188 -12.53 -6.31 -12.27
C CYS A 188 -12.06 -7.38 -11.28
N ASP A 189 -10.88 -7.22 -10.68
CA ASP A 189 -10.38 -8.12 -9.65
C ASP A 189 -11.31 -8.09 -8.43
N GLY A 190 -11.80 -9.26 -8.02
CA GLY A 190 -12.79 -9.42 -6.94
C GLY A 190 -14.23 -9.05 -7.31
N VAL A 191 -14.55 -8.71 -8.56
CA VAL A 191 -15.93 -8.43 -8.99
C VAL A 191 -16.65 -9.73 -9.34
N GLU A 192 -17.64 -10.10 -8.53
CA GLU A 192 -18.52 -11.25 -8.79
C GLU A 192 -19.72 -10.84 -9.66
N CYS A 193 -19.73 -11.31 -10.91
CA CYS A 193 -20.83 -11.04 -11.84
C CYS A 193 -21.96 -12.09 -11.78
N PRO A 194 -23.24 -11.71 -11.88
CA PRO A 194 -24.35 -12.66 -11.90
C PRO A 194 -24.39 -13.50 -13.18
N THR A 195 -24.77 -14.79 -13.08
CA THR A 195 -25.22 -15.66 -14.20
C THR A 195 -24.42 -15.54 -15.51
N SER A 196 -23.31 -16.27 -15.63
CA SER A 196 -22.51 -16.41 -16.87
C SER A 196 -22.06 -15.08 -17.51
N GLN A 197 -22.22 -13.95 -16.83
CA GLN A 197 -21.65 -12.67 -17.22
C GLN A 197 -20.18 -12.61 -16.83
N ILE A 198 -19.43 -11.79 -17.55
CA ILE A 198 -18.04 -11.50 -17.23
C ILE A 198 -17.90 -10.03 -16.86
N CYS A 199 -16.97 -9.73 -15.95
CA CYS A 199 -16.59 -8.35 -15.68
C CYS A 199 -15.75 -7.83 -16.85
N GLN A 200 -16.15 -6.68 -17.37
CA GLN A 200 -15.40 -5.95 -18.38
C GLN A 200 -15.41 -4.46 -18.01
N LEU A 201 -14.37 -3.74 -18.37
CA LEU A 201 -14.29 -2.32 -18.11
C LEU A 201 -15.07 -1.51 -19.16
N ASP A 202 -15.75 -0.45 -18.74
CA ASP A 202 -16.34 0.55 -19.65
C ASP A 202 -15.28 1.55 -20.15
N GLU A 203 -15.70 2.56 -20.93
CA GLU A 203 -14.80 3.60 -21.45
C GLU A 203 -14.16 4.45 -20.35
N SER A 204 -14.80 4.56 -19.19
CA SER A 204 -14.29 5.26 -18.00
C SER A 204 -13.55 4.32 -17.04
N ARG A 205 -13.28 3.08 -17.45
CA ARG A 205 -12.56 2.06 -16.68
C ARG A 205 -13.30 1.57 -15.42
N HIS A 206 -14.63 1.72 -15.37
CA HIS A 206 -15.45 1.13 -14.32
C HIS A 206 -15.78 -0.33 -14.64
N PRO A 207 -15.77 -1.22 -13.64
CA PRO A 207 -16.14 -2.61 -13.83
C PRO A 207 -17.65 -2.74 -14.07
N ILE A 208 -18.03 -3.32 -15.20
CA ILE A 208 -19.41 -3.64 -15.55
C ILE A 208 -19.57 -5.12 -15.91
N CYS A 209 -20.63 -5.73 -15.39
CA CYS A 209 -20.98 -7.10 -15.72
C CYS A 209 -21.83 -7.14 -17.00
N ARG A 210 -21.35 -7.85 -18.02
CA ARG A 210 -22.08 -8.05 -19.28
C ARG A 210 -21.76 -9.39 -19.89
N CYS A 211 -22.61 -9.83 -20.81
CA CYS A 211 -22.32 -11.01 -21.60
C CYS A 211 -21.08 -10.75 -22.45
N ASN A 212 -20.17 -11.71 -22.48
CA ASN A 212 -19.04 -11.63 -23.39
C ASN A 212 -19.55 -11.47 -24.84
N SER A 213 -18.89 -10.64 -25.61
CA SER A 213 -19.21 -10.38 -27.01
C SER A 213 -18.11 -10.89 -27.95
N VAL A 214 -16.94 -11.24 -27.42
CA VAL A 214 -15.76 -11.64 -28.19
C VAL A 214 -15.36 -13.05 -27.82
N CYS A 215 -15.43 -13.97 -28.78
CA CYS A 215 -14.91 -15.32 -28.64
C CYS A 215 -13.80 -15.55 -29.66
N ASN A 216 -12.79 -16.34 -29.27
CA ASN A 216 -11.81 -16.84 -30.22
C ASN A 216 -12.53 -17.74 -31.26
N PRO A 217 -12.26 -17.60 -32.58
CA PRO A 217 -12.83 -18.46 -33.62
C PRO A 217 -12.38 -19.94 -33.57
N ASP A 218 -11.48 -20.33 -32.65
CA ASP A 218 -11.09 -21.72 -32.45
C ASP A 218 -12.29 -22.69 -32.42
N PHE A 219 -12.23 -23.71 -33.27
CA PHE A 219 -13.23 -24.77 -33.31
C PHE A 219 -12.87 -25.88 -32.30
N ARG A 220 -13.52 -25.86 -31.14
CA ARG A 220 -13.38 -26.84 -30.06
C ARG A 220 -14.76 -27.12 -29.47
N PRO A 221 -15.61 -27.89 -30.16
CA PRO A 221 -17.04 -27.92 -29.88
C PRO A 221 -17.35 -28.47 -28.50
N VAL A 222 -18.49 -28.06 -27.95
CA VAL A 222 -19.05 -28.56 -26.68
C VAL A 222 -20.55 -28.78 -26.81
N CYS A 223 -21.08 -29.81 -26.14
CA CYS A 223 -22.51 -30.08 -26.08
C CYS A 223 -23.10 -29.43 -24.83
N GLY A 224 -24.09 -28.55 -25.04
CA GLY A 224 -24.81 -27.86 -23.96
C GLY A 224 -25.93 -28.71 -23.37
N SER A 225 -26.31 -28.38 -22.13
CA SER A 225 -27.45 -29.01 -21.41
C SER A 225 -28.80 -28.74 -22.06
N ASP A 226 -28.87 -27.84 -23.03
CA ASP A 226 -30.02 -27.58 -23.89
C ASP A 226 -30.03 -28.47 -25.16
N GLY A 227 -29.09 -29.42 -25.25
CA GLY A 227 -28.96 -30.36 -26.37
C GLY A 227 -28.38 -29.76 -27.64
N ARG A 228 -27.72 -28.58 -27.55
CA ARG A 228 -27.16 -27.87 -28.70
C ARG A 228 -25.64 -27.92 -28.71
N THR A 229 -25.07 -28.10 -29.90
CA THR A 229 -23.63 -27.98 -30.14
C THR A 229 -23.22 -26.52 -30.21
N TYR A 230 -22.19 -26.16 -29.47
CA TYR A 230 -21.56 -24.85 -29.53
C TYR A 230 -20.15 -24.96 -30.08
N THR A 231 -19.76 -24.01 -30.94
CA THR A 231 -18.43 -23.95 -31.58
C THR A 231 -17.27 -24.07 -30.60
N ASN A 232 -17.42 -23.46 -29.43
CA ASN A 232 -16.52 -23.60 -28.30
C ASN A 232 -17.22 -23.20 -26.99
N GLU A 233 -16.55 -23.43 -25.87
CA GLU A 233 -17.06 -23.07 -24.54
C GLU A 233 -17.43 -21.57 -24.44
N CYS A 234 -16.68 -20.68 -25.10
CA CYS A 234 -16.99 -19.26 -25.08
C CYS A 234 -18.37 -18.99 -25.70
N THR A 235 -18.67 -19.55 -26.87
CA THR A 235 -19.96 -19.32 -27.53
C THR A 235 -21.14 -19.89 -26.73
N LEU A 236 -20.95 -21.03 -26.04
CA LEU A 236 -21.93 -21.55 -25.09
C LEU A 236 -22.20 -20.57 -23.95
N ARG A 237 -21.16 -20.09 -23.27
CA ARG A 237 -21.31 -19.14 -22.14
C ARG A 237 -21.97 -17.82 -22.59
N VAL A 238 -21.65 -17.35 -23.79
CA VAL A 238 -22.30 -16.17 -24.40
C VAL A 238 -23.79 -16.41 -24.59
N GLU A 239 -24.18 -17.56 -25.15
CA GLU A 239 -25.59 -17.89 -25.36
C GLU A 239 -26.34 -18.07 -24.04
N ALA A 240 -25.74 -18.76 -23.07
CA ALA A 240 -26.28 -18.92 -21.71
C ALA A 240 -26.57 -17.55 -21.08
N CYS A 241 -25.61 -16.62 -21.20
CA CYS A 241 -25.75 -15.27 -20.69
C CYS A 241 -26.85 -14.47 -21.42
N LYS A 242 -26.83 -14.45 -22.75
CA LYS A 242 -27.80 -13.67 -23.56
C LYS A 242 -29.23 -14.18 -23.40
N SER A 243 -29.40 -15.50 -23.37
CA SER A 243 -30.70 -16.16 -23.20
C SER A 243 -31.18 -16.18 -21.74
N ARG A 244 -30.33 -15.77 -20.79
CA ARG A 244 -30.56 -15.88 -19.33
C ARG A 244 -30.94 -17.31 -18.90
N LYS A 245 -30.36 -18.30 -19.58
CA LYS A 245 -30.56 -19.73 -19.27
C LYS A 245 -29.30 -20.28 -18.61
N ASN A 246 -29.49 -21.21 -17.68
CA ASN A 246 -28.39 -21.98 -17.09
C ASN A 246 -28.02 -23.13 -18.03
N ILE A 247 -27.33 -22.79 -19.13
CA ILE A 247 -26.79 -23.77 -20.09
C ILE A 247 -25.41 -24.16 -19.60
N ARG A 248 -25.24 -25.44 -19.26
CA ARG A 248 -23.97 -26.01 -18.80
C ARG A 248 -23.38 -26.90 -19.88
N ILE A 249 -22.07 -27.06 -19.90
CA ILE A 249 -21.43 -28.07 -20.75
C ILE A 249 -21.75 -29.44 -20.14
N ILE A 250 -22.30 -30.35 -20.94
CA ILE A 250 -22.44 -31.76 -20.57
C ILE A 250 -21.15 -32.51 -20.90
N TYR A 251 -20.65 -32.36 -22.14
CA TYR A 251 -19.40 -32.97 -22.58
C TYR A 251 -18.72 -32.17 -23.70
N THR A 252 -17.44 -32.45 -23.93
CA THR A 252 -16.66 -31.90 -25.05
C THR A 252 -16.96 -32.66 -26.34
N GLY A 253 -17.07 -31.93 -27.45
CA GLY A 253 -17.52 -32.45 -28.74
C GLY A 253 -18.88 -31.89 -29.16
N GLU A 254 -19.34 -32.30 -30.33
CA GLU A 254 -20.66 -31.95 -30.82
C GLU A 254 -21.73 -32.80 -30.13
N CYS A 255 -22.92 -32.24 -29.90
CA CYS A 255 -24.08 -33.06 -29.58
C CYS A 255 -24.34 -33.98 -30.78
N SER A 256 -24.16 -35.28 -30.59
CA SER A 256 -24.57 -36.30 -31.55
C SER A 256 -26.05 -36.06 -31.84
N THR A 257 -26.48 -36.14 -33.10
CA THR A 257 -27.88 -35.90 -33.52
C THR A 257 -28.88 -36.68 -32.65
N GLY A 258 -29.35 -36.07 -31.56
CA GLY A 258 -30.40 -36.56 -30.67
C GLY A 258 -30.11 -37.84 -29.85
N SER A 259 -28.94 -38.47 -29.91
CA SER A 259 -28.65 -39.67 -29.11
C SER A 259 -27.89 -39.29 -27.84
N ASN A 260 -28.58 -39.24 -26.69
CA ASN A 260 -27.89 -39.13 -25.42
C ASN A 260 -27.16 -40.46 -25.16
N PRO A 261 -25.84 -40.47 -24.88
CA PRO A 261 -25.08 -41.68 -24.58
C PRO A 261 -25.68 -42.56 -23.47
N CYS A 262 -26.49 -41.97 -22.57
CA CYS A 262 -27.23 -42.69 -21.54
C CYS A 262 -28.52 -43.37 -22.04
N ASP A 263 -29.07 -42.99 -23.19
CA ASP A 263 -30.33 -43.56 -23.70
C ASP A 263 -30.21 -45.06 -24.03
N ASN A 264 -29.01 -45.50 -24.44
CA ASN A 264 -28.72 -46.88 -24.81
C ASN A 264 -27.96 -47.65 -23.72
N LEU A 265 -27.57 -46.99 -22.61
CA LEU A 265 -26.79 -47.62 -21.55
C LEU A 265 -27.72 -48.18 -20.47
N GLN A 266 -27.82 -49.51 -20.39
CA GLN A 266 -28.56 -50.16 -19.30
C GLN A 266 -27.70 -50.28 -18.04
N CYS A 267 -27.96 -49.41 -17.07
CA CYS A 267 -27.32 -49.45 -15.76
C CYS A 267 -27.98 -50.47 -14.82
N SER A 268 -27.20 -50.97 -13.84
CA SER A 268 -27.69 -51.87 -12.79
C SER A 268 -28.64 -51.13 -11.83
N PRO A 269 -29.44 -51.83 -11.00
CA PRO A 269 -30.31 -51.19 -10.02
C PRO A 269 -29.54 -50.22 -9.13
N TYR A 270 -30.09 -49.02 -8.93
CA TYR A 270 -29.51 -47.94 -8.12
C TYR A 270 -28.23 -47.30 -8.69
N GLN A 271 -27.84 -47.63 -9.92
CA GLN A 271 -26.84 -46.88 -10.66
C GLN A 271 -27.52 -45.78 -11.47
N ASN A 272 -26.91 -44.59 -11.47
CA ASN A 272 -27.27 -43.48 -12.34
C ASN A 272 -26.28 -43.44 -13.51
N CYS A 273 -26.78 -43.07 -14.69
CA CYS A 273 -25.91 -42.86 -15.85
C CYS A 273 -25.37 -41.42 -15.81
N GLU A 274 -24.05 -41.30 -15.75
CA GLU A 274 -23.32 -40.03 -15.79
C GLU A 274 -22.46 -39.99 -17.06
N ILE A 275 -22.43 -38.84 -17.72
CA ILE A 275 -21.62 -38.63 -18.93
C ILE A 275 -20.35 -37.88 -18.51
N ASP A 276 -19.19 -38.43 -18.86
CA ASP A 276 -17.92 -37.78 -18.60
C ASP A 276 -17.65 -36.59 -19.55
N LEU A 277 -16.59 -35.84 -19.27
CA LEU A 277 -16.19 -34.69 -20.08
C LEU A 277 -15.83 -35.03 -21.53
N HIS A 278 -15.61 -36.31 -21.86
CA HIS A 278 -15.31 -36.78 -23.22
C HIS A 278 -16.54 -37.34 -23.94
N GLY A 279 -17.72 -37.30 -23.31
CA GLY A 279 -18.97 -37.81 -23.89
C GLY A 279 -19.20 -39.31 -23.68
N THR A 280 -18.45 -39.94 -22.77
CA THR A 280 -18.60 -41.36 -22.44
C THR A 280 -19.63 -41.53 -21.32
N ALA A 281 -20.71 -42.26 -21.59
CA ALA A 281 -21.68 -42.63 -20.55
C ALA A 281 -21.12 -43.76 -19.67
N THR A 282 -21.21 -43.57 -18.35
CA THR A 282 -20.81 -44.53 -17.33
C THR A 282 -21.88 -44.68 -16.27
N CYS A 283 -22.10 -45.90 -15.80
CA CYS A 283 -23.03 -46.16 -14.70
C CYS A 283 -22.30 -46.03 -13.37
N GLN A 284 -22.72 -45.10 -12.53
CA GLN A 284 -22.10 -44.80 -11.24
C GLN A 284 -23.12 -44.86 -10.11
N CYS A 285 -22.64 -45.16 -8.90
CA CYS A 285 -23.45 -45.07 -7.69
C CYS A 285 -23.41 -43.64 -7.16
N ASP A 286 -24.46 -43.19 -6.48
CA ASP A 286 -24.47 -41.87 -5.84
C ASP A 286 -23.25 -41.72 -4.90
N GLU A 287 -22.42 -40.69 -5.13
CA GLU A 287 -21.20 -40.47 -4.35
C GLU A 287 -21.51 -40.16 -2.89
N ALA A 288 -22.59 -39.41 -2.65
CA ALA A 288 -23.02 -38.98 -1.33
C ALA A 288 -24.54 -38.84 -1.24
N CYS A 289 -25.08 -39.17 -0.07
CA CYS A 289 -26.48 -38.94 0.28
C CYS A 289 -26.63 -37.79 1.28
N GLU A 290 -27.84 -37.24 1.38
CA GLU A 290 -28.21 -36.31 2.45
C GLU A 290 -27.97 -36.98 3.82
N LYS A 291 -27.34 -36.26 4.76
CA LYS A 291 -27.12 -36.73 6.14
C LYS A 291 -28.37 -36.61 7.02
N ALA A 292 -29.54 -36.95 6.46
CA ALA A 292 -30.80 -36.96 7.19
C ALA A 292 -31.09 -38.34 7.79
N VAL A 293 -31.51 -38.38 9.05
CA VAL A 293 -31.90 -39.62 9.74
C VAL A 293 -33.40 -39.85 9.53
N ARG A 294 -33.72 -40.72 8.57
CA ARG A 294 -35.07 -41.16 8.20
C ARG A 294 -35.04 -42.68 8.03
N LEU A 295 -35.00 -43.40 9.14
CA LEU A 295 -34.65 -44.83 9.17
C LEU A 295 -35.57 -45.69 8.29
N VAL A 296 -34.97 -46.66 7.60
CA VAL A 296 -35.66 -47.63 6.76
C VAL A 296 -35.10 -49.03 6.94
N CYS A 297 -35.97 -50.04 6.92
CA CYS A 297 -35.58 -51.44 6.90
C CYS A 297 -35.52 -51.95 5.45
N GLY A 298 -34.37 -52.49 5.06
CA GLY A 298 -34.16 -53.11 3.74
C GLY A 298 -34.64 -54.56 3.67
N SER A 299 -34.84 -55.07 2.46
CA SER A 299 -35.23 -56.47 2.20
C SER A 299 -34.18 -57.49 2.65
N ASP A 300 -32.96 -57.03 2.90
CA ASP A 300 -31.85 -57.78 3.49
C ASP A 300 -31.89 -57.81 5.03
N ARG A 301 -32.94 -57.26 5.64
CA ARG A 301 -33.14 -57.17 7.10
C ARG A 301 -32.09 -56.28 7.80
N GLN A 302 -31.53 -55.31 7.08
CA GLN A 302 -30.65 -54.30 7.67
C GLN A 302 -31.34 -52.93 7.74
N THR A 303 -31.07 -52.18 8.81
CA THR A 303 -31.55 -50.80 9.00
C THR A 303 -30.59 -49.82 8.34
N TYR A 304 -31.10 -48.86 7.58
CA TYR A 304 -30.33 -47.80 6.92
C TYR A 304 -30.74 -46.42 7.43
N LEU A 305 -29.79 -45.48 7.40
CA LEU A 305 -30.01 -44.09 7.88
C LEU A 305 -31.13 -43.38 7.12
N ASN A 306 -31.22 -43.62 5.82
CA ASN A 306 -32.29 -43.17 4.95
C ASN A 306 -32.35 -44.03 3.69
N GLU A 307 -33.40 -43.82 2.87
CA GLU A 307 -33.61 -44.57 1.63
C GLU A 307 -32.48 -44.35 0.60
N CYS A 308 -31.82 -43.19 0.59
CA CYS A 308 -30.69 -42.94 -0.30
C CYS A 308 -29.51 -43.84 0.09
N GLU A 309 -29.14 -43.89 1.37
CA GLU A 309 -28.05 -44.75 1.86
C GLU A 309 -28.34 -46.23 1.60
N MET A 310 -29.59 -46.67 1.75
CA MET A 310 -30.01 -48.04 1.38
C MET A 310 -29.75 -48.35 -0.10
N LYS A 311 -30.16 -47.44 -1.01
CA LYS A 311 -29.96 -47.61 -2.45
C LYS A 311 -28.47 -47.54 -2.83
N ARG A 312 -27.71 -46.64 -2.20
CA ARG A 312 -26.27 -46.46 -2.39
C ARG A 312 -25.50 -47.71 -1.99
N GLU A 313 -25.76 -48.28 -0.82
CA GLU A 313 -25.17 -49.56 -0.40
C GLU A 313 -25.58 -50.71 -1.33
N GLY A 314 -26.85 -50.76 -1.75
CA GLY A 314 -27.32 -51.70 -2.76
C GLY A 314 -26.52 -51.59 -4.07
N CYS A 315 -26.27 -50.38 -4.54
CA CYS A 315 -25.46 -50.11 -5.71
C CYS A 315 -24.00 -50.57 -5.55
N LEU A 316 -23.34 -50.17 -4.46
CA LEU A 316 -21.94 -50.48 -4.17
C LEU A 316 -21.71 -51.99 -4.02
N GLN A 317 -22.64 -52.69 -3.38
CA GLN A 317 -22.58 -54.13 -3.16
C GLN A 317 -23.14 -54.96 -4.34
N LYS A 318 -23.66 -54.30 -5.40
CA LYS A 318 -24.35 -54.94 -6.54
C LYS A 318 -25.52 -55.83 -6.08
N LYS A 319 -26.26 -55.41 -5.05
CA LYS A 319 -27.43 -56.10 -4.50
C LYS A 319 -28.69 -55.29 -4.73
N SER A 320 -29.79 -55.97 -5.09
CA SER A 320 -31.10 -55.33 -5.17
C SER A 320 -31.76 -55.29 -3.78
N ILE A 321 -31.46 -54.24 -3.01
CA ILE A 321 -32.02 -54.03 -1.66
C ILE A 321 -33.30 -53.18 -1.78
N LYS A 322 -34.46 -53.83 -1.67
CA LYS A 322 -35.76 -53.15 -1.73
C LYS A 322 -36.16 -52.64 -0.35
N LEU A 323 -36.93 -51.55 -0.30
CA LEU A 323 -37.52 -51.08 0.95
C LEU A 323 -38.51 -52.13 1.46
N ALA A 324 -38.30 -52.65 2.68
CA ALA A 324 -39.25 -53.54 3.34
C ALA A 324 -40.32 -52.71 4.07
N TYR A 325 -39.91 -51.79 4.95
CA TYR A 325 -40.78 -50.85 5.64
C TYR A 325 -39.96 -49.66 6.19
N ARG A 326 -40.65 -48.59 6.59
CA ARG A 326 -40.03 -47.42 7.24
C ARG A 326 -39.89 -47.68 8.73
N GLY A 327 -38.73 -47.37 9.31
CA GLY A 327 -38.38 -47.72 10.69
C GLY A 327 -37.16 -48.64 10.77
N GLU A 328 -36.86 -49.11 11.97
CA GLU A 328 -35.76 -50.06 12.23
C GLU A 328 -36.20 -51.50 11.93
N CYS A 329 -35.29 -52.35 11.47
CA CYS A 329 -35.57 -53.76 11.34
C CYS A 329 -35.70 -54.44 12.71
N GLY A 330 -36.69 -55.33 12.87
CA GLY A 330 -36.87 -56.13 14.09
C GLY A 330 -38.03 -55.69 14.99
N GLU A 331 -38.74 -54.62 14.64
CA GLU A 331 -40.13 -54.40 15.06
C GLU A 331 -41.10 -55.34 14.33
#